data_AF-A0A962CEU0-F1
#
_entry.id   AF-A0A962CEU0-F1
#
_cell.length_a   1.000
_cell.length_b   1.000
_cell.length_c   1.000
_cell.angle_alpha   90.00
_cell.angle_beta   90.00
_cell.angle_gamma   90.00
#
_symmetry.space_group_name_H-M   'P 1'
#
loop_
_entity.id
_entity.type
_entity.pdbx_description
1 polymer ?
#
loop_
_entity_poly.entity_id
_entity_poly.type
_entity_poly.pdbx_seq_one_letter_code
_entity_poly.pdbx_strand_id
1 'polypeptide(L)' 'FLALNSVEIVASDEEKYVAMISLAEGSQSEAEFADWLRQRTKLDVEKQVNEPRTGYARR' A
#
# COMPACT_ATOMS: atom_id res chain seq x y z
N PHE A 1 3.49 -9.29 0.55
CA PHE A 1 4.02 -8.21 1.42
C PHE A 1 2.94 -7.21 1.81
N LEU A 2 2.34 -6.47 0.87
CA LEU A 2 1.37 -5.40 1.18
C LEU A 2 0.18 -5.88 2.02
N ALA A 3 -0.50 -6.95 1.60
CA ALA A 3 -1.61 -7.53 2.37
C ALA A 3 -1.21 -7.97 3.79
N LEU A 4 0.04 -8.43 3.99
CA LEU A 4 0.55 -8.80 5.31
C LEU A 4 0.75 -7.59 6.23
N ASN A 5 0.85 -6.39 5.66
CA ASN A 5 0.96 -5.12 6.37
C ASN A 5 -0.37 -4.36 6.37
N SER A 6 -1.50 -5.05 6.17
CA SER A 6 -2.83 -4.43 6.11
C SER A 6 -2.93 -3.31 5.06
N VAL A 7 -2.23 -3.48 3.93
CA VAL A 7 -2.28 -2.57 2.79
C VAL A 7 -2.95 -3.28 1.62
N GLU A 8 -3.98 -2.66 1.07
CA GLU A 8 -4.66 -3.10 -0.14
C GLU A 8 -4.25 -2.23 -1.34
N ILE A 9 -4.15 -2.86 -2.52
CA ILE A 9 -3.93 -2.14 -3.79
C ILE A 9 -5.29 -1.89 -4.45
N VAL A 10 -5.63 -0.62 -4.60
CA VAL A 10 -6.81 -0.12 -5.30
C VAL A 10 -6.44 0.17 -6.75
N ALA A 11 -6.55 -0.85 -7.58
CA ALA A 11 -6.36 -0.81 -9.01
C ALA A 11 -7.14 -1.97 -9.65
N SER A 12 -7.49 -1.85 -10.93
CA SER A 12 -8.00 -2.99 -11.69
C SER A 12 -6.93 -4.07 -11.85
N ASP A 13 -7.35 -5.29 -12.17
CA ASP A 13 -6.38 -6.38 -12.39
C ASP A 13 -5.53 -6.14 -13.64
N GLU A 14 -6.07 -5.47 -14.65
CA GLU A 14 -5.33 -5.03 -15.83
C GLU A 14 -4.26 -4.00 -15.46
N GLU A 15 -4.60 -3.00 -14.64
CA GLU A 15 -3.63 -1.99 -14.18
C GLU A 15 -2.49 -2.63 -13.37
N LYS A 16 -2.81 -3.58 -12.48
CA LYS A 16 -1.79 -4.34 -11.73
C LYS A 16 -0.90 -5.17 -12.67
N TYR A 17 -1.50 -5.79 -13.67
CA TYR A 17 -0.78 -6.62 -14.64
C TYR A 17 0.19 -5.77 -15.47
N VAL A 18 -0.28 -4.67 -16.04
CA VAL A 18 0.55 -3.75 -16.84
C VAL A 18 1.73 -3.23 -16.00
N ALA A 19 1.49 -2.73 -14.79
CA ALA A 19 2.56 -2.22 -13.93
C ALA A 19 3.61 -3.29 -13.58
N MET A 20 3.17 -4.54 -13.35
CA MET A 20 4.09 -5.65 -13.05
C MET A 20 4.93 -6.04 -14.27
N ILE A 21 4.33 -6.10 -15.46
CA ILE A 21 5.05 -6.42 -16.70
C ILE A 21 6.02 -5.30 -17.05
N SER A 22 5.62 -4.03 -16.95
CA SER A 22 6.49 -2.89 -17.21
C SER A 22 7.72 -2.85 -16.30
N LEU A 23 7.55 -3.23 -15.02
CA LEU A 23 8.68 -3.39 -14.11
C LEU A 23 9.60 -4.54 -14.54
N ALA A 24 9.04 -5.70 -14.90
CA ALA A 24 9.81 -6.88 -15.25
C ALA A 24 10.62 -6.73 -16.55
N GLU A 25 10.07 -6.00 -17.54
CA GLU A 25 10.78 -5.71 -18.79
C GLU A 25 11.74 -4.51 -18.67
N GLY A 26 11.70 -3.78 -17.54
CA GLY A 26 12.53 -2.61 -17.29
C GLY A 26 12.09 -1.33 -17.99
N SER A 27 10.87 -1.29 -18.54
CA SER A 27 10.26 -0.06 -19.08
C SER A 27 9.79 0.89 -17.97
N GLN A 28 9.58 0.36 -16.77
CA GLN A 28 9.37 1.10 -15.53
C GLN A 28 10.46 0.73 -14.51
N SER A 29 11.07 1.73 -13.88
CA SER A 29 12.03 1.51 -12.80
C SER A 29 11.34 1.08 -11.49
N GLU A 30 12.08 0.45 -10.58
CA GLU A 30 11.57 0.12 -9.23
C GLU A 30 11.06 1.36 -8.47
N ALA A 31 11.70 2.52 -8.66
CA ALA A 31 11.30 3.77 -8.03
C ALA A 31 9.94 4.26 -8.56
N GLU A 32 9.76 4.25 -9.88
CA GLU A 32 8.49 4.61 -10.52
C GLU A 32 7.38 3.62 -10.16
N PHE A 33 7.71 2.33 -10.03
CA PHE A 33 6.76 1.32 -9.58
C PHE A 33 6.36 1.53 -8.12
N ALA A 34 7.31 1.88 -7.25
CA ALA A 34 7.01 2.23 -5.86
C ALA A 34 6.11 3.47 -5.76
N ASP A 35 6.33 4.49 -6.60
CA ASP A 35 5.45 5.66 -6.66
C ASP A 35 4.05 5.29 -7.16
N TRP A 36 3.95 4.42 -8.16
CA TRP A 36 2.68 3.87 -8.63
C TRP A 36 1.92 3.14 -7.52
N LEU A 37 2.61 2.32 -6.71
CA LEU A 37 2.04 1.63 -5.56
C LEU A 37 1.53 2.61 -4.49
N ARG A 38 2.32 3.63 -4.12
CA ARG A 38 1.93 4.60 -3.08
C ARG A 38 0.65 5.34 -3.43
N GLN A 39 0.47 5.70 -4.70
CA GLN A 39 -0.76 6.37 -5.18
C GLN A 39 -1.99 5.46 -5.16
N ARG A 40 -1.79 4.15 -5.19
CA ARG A 40 -2.85 3.12 -5.33
C ARG A 40 -2.97 2.21 -4.14
N THR A 41 -2.38 2.56 -3.00
CA THR A 41 -2.50 1.76 -1.78
C THR A 41 -3.37 2.46 -0.76
N LYS A 42 -4.23 1.68 -0.10
CA LYS A 42 -4.99 2.14 1.06
C LYS A 42 -4.58 1.28 2.26
N LEU A 43 -4.40 1.95 3.39
CA LEU A 43 -4.33 1.27 4.67
C LEU A 43 -5.73 0.81 5.04
N ASP A 44 -5.85 -0.47 5.35
CA ASP A 44 -7.05 -1.01 5.97
C ASP A 44 -7.13 -0.46 7.40
N VAL A 45 -7.90 0.62 7.54
CA VAL A 45 -8.06 1.37 8.80
C VAL A 45 -8.87 0.59 9.84
N GLU A 46 -9.59 -0.46 9.45
CA GLU A 46 -10.30 -1.32 10.41
C GLU A 46 -9.31 -2.19 11.21
N LYS A 47 -8.11 -2.42 10.67
CA LYS A 47 -6.96 -3.02 11.38
C LYS A 47 -6.02 -1.97 11.94
N GLN A 48 -6.56 -0.90 12.53
CA GLN A 48 -5.74 -0.01 13.35
C GLN A 48 -5.16 -0.78 14.52
N VAL A 49 -3.86 -1.07 14.43
CA VAL A 49 -3.08 -1.69 15.52
C VAL A 49 -2.94 -0.73 16.70
N ASN A 50 -3.14 0.57 16.47
CA ASN A 50 -3.11 1.60 17.50
C ASN A 50 -4.49 1.77 18.13
N GLU A 51 -4.60 1.55 19.44
CA GLU A 51 -5.78 1.91 20.20
C GLU A 51 -6.06 3.43 20.09
N PRO A 52 -7.34 3.85 20.12
CA PRO A 52 -7.67 5.28 20.16
C PRO A 52 -6.97 5.95 21.35
N ARG A 53 -6.52 7.20 21.14
CA ARG A 53 -5.73 7.96 22.12
C ARG A 53 -6.41 7.98 23.49
N THR A 54 -5.97 7.09 24.39
CA THR A 54 -6.37 7.13 25.80
C THR A 54 -5.60 8.26 26.47
N GLY A 55 -6.34 9.25 27.00
CA GLY A 55 -5.77 10.29 27.83
C GLY A 55 -5.32 9.68 29.15
N TYR A 56 -4.07 9.24 29.23
CA TYR A 56 -3.47 8.83 30.50
C TYR A 56 -3.53 10.01 31.48
N ALA A 57 -4.48 9.96 32.41
CA ALA A 57 -4.50 10.87 33.54
C ALA A 57 -3.23 10.60 34.37
N ARG A 58 -2.33 11.57 34.42
CA ARG A 58 -1.23 11.57 35.40
C ARG A 58 -1.86 11.50 36.80
N ARG A 59 -1.65 10.38 37.50
CA ARG A 59 -1.69 10.35 38.96
C ARG A 59 -0.33 10.71 39.50
#